data_AF-A0A820KR63-F1
#
_entry.id   AF-A0A820KR63-F1
#
_cell.length_a   1.000
_cell.length_b   1.000
_cell.length_c   1.000
_cell.angle_alpha   90.00
_cell.angle_beta   90.00
_cell.angle_gamma   90.00
#
_symmetry.space_group_name_H-M   'P 1'
#
loop_
_entity.id
_entity.type
_entity.pdbx_description
1 polymer ?
#
loop_
_entity_poly.entity_id
_entity_poly.type
_entity_poly.pdbx_seq_one_letter_code
_entity_poly.pdbx_strand_id
1 'polypeptide(L)' 'MAHGISDPKNKKEHFDTATHLEKKLDQLAQWIKESRHFIVFTGAGVSTSTGIPDFRSGMDTVLPTGPGAWELE' A
#
# COMPACT_ATOMS: atom_id res chain seq x y z
N MET A 1 -16.17 -6.25 14.41
CA MET A 1 -14.82 -5.77 14.02
C MET A 1 -14.09 -6.94 13.39
N ALA A 2 -13.43 -6.75 12.24
CA ALA A 2 -12.79 -7.88 11.53
C ALA A 2 -11.59 -8.38 12.35
N HIS A 3 -11.75 -9.54 12.98
CA HIS A 3 -10.81 -10.13 13.94
C HIS A 3 -9.43 -10.51 13.38
N GLY A 4 -9.13 -10.26 12.10
CA GLY A 4 -7.84 -10.51 11.46
C GLY A 4 -6.90 -9.31 11.36
N ILE A 5 -7.35 -8.12 11.75
CA ILE A 5 -6.58 -6.87 11.59
C ILE A 5 -5.52 -6.72 12.69
N SER A 6 -5.66 -7.34 13.86
CA SER A 6 -4.79 -7.05 15.01
C SER A 6 -3.41 -7.73 14.98
N ASP A 7 -3.14 -8.69 14.09
CA ASP A 7 -1.82 -9.32 14.02
C ASP A 7 -0.79 -8.30 13.48
N PRO A 8 0.22 -7.89 14.28
CA PRO A 8 1.22 -6.92 13.84
C PRO A 8 1.98 -7.36 12.58
N LYS A 9 2.08 -8.67 12.33
CA LYS A 9 2.74 -9.20 11.11
C LYS A 9 2.02 -8.76 9.84
N ASN A 10 0.71 -8.56 9.89
CA ASN A 10 -0.11 -8.17 8.73
C ASN A 10 -0.02 -6.67 8.42
N LYS A 11 0.61 -5.86 9.29
CA LYS A 11 0.75 -4.40 9.12
C LYS A 11 2.17 -3.96 8.82
N LYS A 12 3.13 -4.90 8.78
CA LYS A 12 4.52 -4.61 8.48
C LYS A 12 4.65 -4.08 7.05
N GLU A 13 5.29 -2.93 6.90
CA GLU A 13 5.61 -2.38 5.58
C GLU A 13 6.76 -3.15 4.92
N HIS A 14 6.67 -3.34 3.61
CA HIS A 14 7.65 -4.06 2.81
C HIS A 14 8.17 -3.16 1.70
N PHE A 15 9.50 -3.07 1.60
CA PHE A 15 10.18 -2.23 0.62
C PHE A 15 11.04 -3.10 -0.29
N ASP A 16 10.76 -3.06 -1.59
CA ASP A 16 11.62 -3.69 -2.59
C ASP A 16 12.95 -2.94 -2.72
N THR A 17 14.00 -3.66 -3.11
CA THR A 17 15.24 -3.02 -3.58
C THR A 17 14.99 -2.32 -4.91
N ALA A 18 15.79 -1.31 -5.25
CA ALA A 18 15.65 -0.57 -6.51
C ALA A 18 15.58 -1.50 -7.74
N THR A 19 16.49 -2.49 -7.81
CA THR A 19 16.52 -3.46 -8.92
C THR A 19 15.27 -4.35 -8.98
N HIS A 20 14.70 -4.75 -7.84
CA HIS A 20 13.47 -5.54 -7.84
C HIS A 20 12.26 -4.68 -8.23
N LEU A 21 12.21 -3.43 -7.77
CA LEU A 21 11.16 -2.48 -8.12
C LEU A 21 11.15 -2.20 -9.63
N GLU A 22 12.30 -1.87 -10.22
CA GLU A 22 12.44 -1.62 -11.67
C GLU A 22 11.92 -2.79 -12.50
N LYS A 23 12.33 -4.02 -12.18
CA LYS A 23 11.85 -5.22 -12.88
C LYS A 23 10.34 -5.41 -12.80
N LYS A 24 9.73 -5.16 -11.64
CA LYS A 24 8.27 -5.25 -11.46
C LYS A 24 7.54 -4.16 -12.22
N LEU A 25 8.10 -2.94 -12.28
CA LEU A 25 7.54 -1.82 -13.03
C LEU A 25 7.55 -2.07 -14.54
N ASP A 26 8.66 -2.59 -15.07
CA ASP A 26 8.76 -2.96 -16.49
C ASP A 26 7.71 -4.02 -16.87
N GLN A 27 7.57 -5.05 -16.01
CA GLN A 27 6.58 -6.10 -16.21
C GLN A 27 5.14 -5.56 -16.17
N LEU A 28 4.82 -4.69 -15.19
CA LEU A 28 3.52 -4.05 -15.08
C LEU A 28 3.22 -3.18 -16.30
N ALA A 29 4.19 -2.39 -16.76
CA ALA A 29 4.04 -1.54 -17.94
C ALA A 29 3.77 -2.38 -19.20
N GLN A 30 4.41 -3.54 -19.34
CA GLN A 30 4.12 -4.48 -20.41
C GLN A 30 2.68 -5.00 -20.33
N TRP A 31 2.25 -5.49 -19.16
CA TRP A 31 0.89 -6.01 -18.97
C TRP A 31 -0.19 -4.95 -19.26
N ILE A 32 0.05 -3.69 -18.87
CA ILE A 32 -0.86 -2.58 -19.19
C ILE A 32 -0.98 -2.41 -20.71
N LYS A 33 0.15 -2.39 -21.44
CA LYS A 33 0.17 -2.20 -22.91
C LYS A 33 -0.50 -3.35 -23.67
N GLU A 34 -0.35 -4.58 -23.19
CA GLU A 34 -0.90 -5.79 -23.83
C GLU A 34 -2.37 -6.05 -23.48
N SER A 35 -2.88 -5.43 -22.42
CA SER A 35 -4.26 -5.62 -21.97
C SER A 35 -5.27 -4.94 -22.89
N ARG A 36 -6.27 -5.70 -23.35
CA ARG A 36 -7.44 -5.13 -24.04
C ARG A 36 -8.29 -4.24 -23.12
N HIS A 37 -8.36 -4.60 -21.83
CA HIS A 37 -9.08 -3.87 -20.80
C HIS A 37 -8.26 -3.89 -19.50
N PHE A 38 -7.81 -2.72 -19.07
CA PHE A 38 -7.07 -2.54 -17.82
C PHE A 38 -7.96 -1.86 -16.79
N ILE A 39 -8.12 -2.48 -15.61
CA ILE A 39 -8.97 -2.00 -14.51
C ILE A 39 -8.11 -1.90 -13.25
N VAL A 40 -8.21 -0.77 -12.55
CA VAL A 40 -7.47 -0.51 -11.31
C VAL A 40 -8.45 -0.42 -10.15
N PHE A 41 -8.18 -1.14 -9.07
CA PHE A 41 -8.87 -1.02 -7.79
C PHE A 41 -7.96 -0.24 -6.83
N THR A 42 -8.44 0.88 -6.31
CA THR A 42 -7.69 1.71 -5.36
C THR A 42 -8.32 1.66 -3.97
N GLY A 43 -7.53 1.98 -2.96
CA GLY A 43 -7.97 2.15 -1.58
C GLY A 43 -7.32 3.39 -0.97
N ALA A 44 -7.50 3.62 0.33
CA ALA A 44 -7.03 4.83 1.01
C ALA A 44 -5.51 5.10 0.87
N GLY A 45 -4.69 4.04 0.72
CA GLY A 45 -3.23 4.14 0.65
C GLY A 45 -2.70 5.02 -0.49
N VAL A 46 -3.43 5.23 -1.59
CA VAL A 46 -2.95 6.12 -2.67
C VAL A 46 -3.03 7.60 -2.30
N SER A 47 -3.84 7.97 -1.31
CA SER A 47 -4.06 9.35 -0.87
C SER A 47 -3.14 9.80 0.27
N THR A 48 -2.34 8.90 0.85
CA THR A 48 -1.44 9.23 1.98
C THR A 48 -0.40 10.26 1.61
N SER A 49 0.07 10.23 0.35
CA SER A 49 1.00 11.23 -0.19
C SER A 49 0.44 12.66 -0.22
N THR A 50 -0.89 12.83 -0.17
CA THR A 50 -1.55 14.14 -0.12
C THR A 50 -1.91 14.57 1.30
N GLY A 51 -1.42 13.86 2.33
CA GLY A 51 -1.69 14.15 3.74
C GLY A 51 -3.00 13.57 4.27
N ILE A 52 -3.70 12.72 3.52
CA ILE A 52 -4.93 12.05 3.99
C ILE A 52 -4.53 10.68 4.56
N PRO A 53 -4.69 10.43 5.88
CA PRO A 53 -4.29 9.16 6.48
C PRO A 53 -5.14 7.99 5.95
N ASP A 54 -4.55 6.80 5.94
CA ASP A 54 -5.31 5.57 5.69
C ASP A 54 -5.94 5.03 6.97
N PHE A 55 -6.49 3.81 6.92
CA PHE A 55 -7.17 3.19 8.05
C PHE A 55 -6.32 2.22 8.87
N ARG A 56 -5.27 1.61 8.28
CA ARG A 56 -4.67 0.36 8.81
C ARG A 56 -3.14 0.31 8.81
N SER A 57 -2.45 1.37 8.40
CA SER A 57 -0.99 1.45 8.51
C SER A 57 -0.56 1.27 9.97
N GLY A 58 0.50 0.48 10.20
CA GLY A 58 0.97 0.15 11.56
C GLY A 58 1.57 1.35 12.30
N MET A 59 1.76 1.20 13.61
CA MET A 59 2.39 2.22 14.47
C MET A 59 3.82 2.57 14.08
N ASP A 60 4.50 1.68 13.36
CA ASP A 60 5.87 1.82 12.86
C ASP A 60 5.94 2.26 11.38
N THR A 61 4.84 2.72 10.81
CA THR A 61 4.79 3.21 9.41
C THR A 61 5.80 4.32 9.15
N VAL A 62 6.39 4.31 7.95
CA VAL A 62 7.25 5.41 7.47
C VAL A 62 6.45 6.59 6.90
N LEU A 63 5.12 6.47 6.80
CA LEU A 63 4.28 7.48 6.18
C LEU A 63 4.20 8.76 7.04
N PRO A 64 4.33 9.96 6.45
CA PRO A 64 4.20 11.23 7.18
C PRO A 64 2.82 11.45 7.80
N THR A 65 1.79 10.77 7.30
CA THR A 65 0.42 10.81 7.84
C THR A 65 0.29 10.11 9.19
N GLY A 66 1.31 9.36 9.61
CA GLY A 66 1.26 8.54 10.82
C GLY A 66 0.47 7.25 10.62
N PRO A 67 0.20 6.53 11.73
CA PRO A 67 -0.53 5.26 11.70
C PRO A 67 -1.95 5.41 11.18
N GLY A 68 -2.52 4.29 10.75
CA GLY A 68 -3.88 4.24 10.25
C GLY A 68 -4.90 4.69 11.29
N ALA A 69 -6.01 5.25 10.84
CA ALA A 69 -7.05 5.81 11.71
C ALA A 69 -7.56 4.82 12.78
N TRP A 70 -7.54 3.51 12.50
CA TRP A 70 -8.00 2.47 13.44
C TRP A 70 -6.90 1.91 14.34
N GLU A 71 -5.65 2.36 14.22
CA GLU A 71 -4.57 2.02 15.14
C GLU A 71 -4.47 2.98 16.32
N LEU A 72 -5.05 4.18 16.17
CA LEU A 72 -5.07 5.21 17.20
C LEU A 72 -6.28 5.11 18.16
N GLU A 73 -7.21 4.19 17.88
CA GLU A 73 -8.38 3.86 18.69
C GLU A 73 -8.12 2.66 19.60
#